data_AF-A0AAE8N4C4-F1
#
_entry.id   AF-A0AAE8N4C4-F1
#
_cell.length_a   1.000
_cell.length_b   1.000
_cell.length_c   1.000
_cell.angle_alpha   90.00
_cell.angle_beta   90.00
_cell.angle_gamma   90.00
#
_symmetry.space_group_name_H-M   'P 1'
#
loop_
_entity.id
_entity.type
_entity.pdbx_description
1 polymer ?
#
loop_
_entity_poly.entity_id
_entity_poly.type
_entity_poly.pdbx_seq_one_letter_code
_entity_poly.pdbx_strand_id
1 'polypeptide(L)'
;MATRSVRFEFKCNGGAKVLRYSFQVPSALVRPDGQAMQQDPTYMQLFCENCGKPTVKTLMTPMSWMHNVSDPFVNVWVTPACSKGTCETKLRQLVQTTMHMIAGSAAGASSSSASDSATVELIPCQICGKLDGTKKCGKCKVVAYCGRDHQVQDWPAHKKVCTQKA
;
A
#
# COMPACT_ATOMS: atom_id res chain seq x y z
N MET A 1 13.65 7.05 26.57
CA MET A 1 14.10 7.42 25.20
C MET A 1 13.35 8.67 24.77
N ALA A 2 13.98 9.63 24.09
CA ALA A 2 13.26 10.81 23.60
C ALA A 2 12.16 10.38 22.61
N THR A 3 10.99 11.01 22.66
CA THR A 3 9.88 10.78 21.71
C THR A 3 9.48 12.08 21.03
N ARG A 4 8.87 11.95 19.85
CA ARG A 4 8.18 13.02 19.13
C ARG A 4 6.75 12.62 18.86
N SER A 5 5.86 13.61 18.95
CA SER A 5 4.46 13.44 18.60
C SER A 5 4.31 13.39 17.07
N VAL A 6 3.89 12.24 16.55
CA VAL A 6 3.56 12.05 15.13
C VAL A 6 2.05 12.04 14.96
N ARG A 7 1.55 12.91 14.07
CA ARG A 7 0.11 13.06 13.81
C ARG A 7 -0.32 12.19 12.63
N PHE A 8 -1.42 11.46 12.83
CA PHE A 8 -2.14 10.71 11.80
C PHE A 8 -3.50 11.37 11.59
N GLU A 9 -3.82 11.70 10.34
CA GLU A 9 -5.10 12.32 9.97
C GLU A 9 -5.89 11.39 9.07
N PHE A 10 -7.11 11.03 9.50
CA PHE A 10 -8.04 10.23 8.72
C PHE A 10 -9.12 11.14 8.15
N LYS A 11 -9.17 11.24 6.81
CA LYS A 11 -10.17 12.02 6.08
C LYS A 11 -11.37 11.13 5.77
N CYS A 12 -12.50 11.43 6.39
CA CYS A 12 -13.77 10.73 6.23
C CYS A 12 -14.75 11.59 5.41
N ASN A 13 -15.78 10.96 4.83
CA ASN A 13 -16.86 11.64 4.09
C ASN A 13 -16.32 12.59 3.00
N GLY A 14 -15.42 12.09 2.14
CA GLY A 14 -14.80 12.92 1.09
C GLY A 14 -13.91 14.05 1.61
N GLY A 15 -13.50 14.00 2.88
CA GLY A 15 -12.67 15.02 3.53
C GLY A 15 -13.45 16.03 4.39
N ALA A 16 -14.79 15.94 4.43
CA ALA A 16 -15.62 16.82 5.25
C ALA A 16 -15.42 16.59 6.77
N LYS A 17 -14.98 15.40 7.17
CA LYS A 17 -14.64 15.08 8.56
C LYS A 17 -13.19 14.63 8.64
N VAL A 18 -12.43 15.18 9.58
CA VAL A 18 -11.04 14.80 9.82
C VAL A 18 -10.89 14.31 11.26
N LEU A 19 -10.49 13.06 11.43
CA LEU A 19 -10.09 12.51 12.72
C LEU A 19 -8.57 12.66 12.88
N ARG A 20 -8.12 13.23 13.99
CA ARG A 20 -6.70 13.46 14.27
C ARG A 20 -6.28 12.64 15.48
N TYR A 21 -5.26 11.82 15.29
CA TYR A 21 -4.63 11.05 16.36
C TYR A 21 -3.15 11.40 16.40
N SER A 22 -2.58 11.47 17.60
CA SER A 22 -1.15 11.73 17.77
C SER A 22 -0.55 10.64 18.63
N PHE A 23 0.56 10.07 18.18
CA PHE A 23 1.26 8.99 18.87
C PHE A 23 2.68 9.43 19.19
N GLN A 24 3.15 9.04 20.37
CA GLN A 24 4.54 9.24 20.75
C GLN A 24 5.39 8.18 20.08
N VAL A 25 6.24 8.60 19.14
CA VAL A 25 7.17 7.72 18.42
C VAL A 25 8.59 8.05 18.87
N PRO A 26 9.49 7.06 19.03
CA PRO A 26 10.89 7.33 19.35
C PRO A 26 11.48 8.41 18.43
N SER A 27 12.10 9.45 19.00
CA SER A 27 12.63 10.59 18.25
C SER A 27 13.67 10.18 17.21
N ALA A 28 14.36 9.06 17.42
CA ALA A 28 15.29 8.48 16.47
C ALA A 28 14.65 8.12 15.11
N LEU A 29 13.34 7.83 15.10
CA LEU A 29 12.56 7.54 13.88
C LEU A 29 12.00 8.82 13.22
N VAL A 30 12.04 9.97 13.90
CA VAL A 30 11.46 11.24 13.42
C VAL A 30 12.56 12.28 13.27
N ARG A 31 13.23 12.26 12.12
CA ARG A 31 14.36 13.16 11.85
C ARG A 31 13.85 14.50 11.26
N PRO A 32 14.31 15.65 11.80
CA PRO A 32 13.82 16.98 11.41
C PRO A 32 14.20 17.39 9.98
N ASP A 33 15.14 16.68 9.37
CA ASP A 33 15.68 16.87 8.04
C ASP A 33 15.09 15.91 7.00
N GLY A 34 14.04 15.15 7.31
CA GLY A 34 13.48 14.15 6.39
C GLY A 34 13.08 14.67 5.00
N GLN A 35 12.83 15.98 4.84
CA GLN A 35 12.64 16.62 3.52
C GLN A 35 13.97 17.04 2.86
N ALA A 36 14.95 17.54 3.62
CA ALA A 36 16.27 17.94 3.12
C ALA A 36 17.14 16.71 2.77
N MET A 37 17.01 15.64 3.54
CA MET A 37 17.65 14.34 3.32
C MET A 37 17.06 13.54 2.16
N GLN A 38 15.93 13.95 1.55
CA GLN A 38 15.50 13.33 0.28
C GLN A 38 16.58 13.41 -0.81
N GLN A 39 17.50 14.38 -0.68
CA GLN A 39 18.64 14.58 -1.57
C GLN A 39 19.95 13.95 -1.03
N ASP A 40 19.96 13.40 0.19
CA ASP A 40 21.10 12.73 0.80
C ASP A 40 21.19 11.26 0.33
N PRO A 41 22.29 10.85 -0.34
CA PRO A 41 22.48 9.48 -0.83
C PRO A 41 22.43 8.41 0.27
N THR A 42 22.72 8.76 1.53
CA THR A 42 22.70 7.83 2.66
C THR A 42 21.30 7.60 3.24
N TYR A 43 20.40 8.59 3.11
CA TYR A 43 18.98 8.46 3.44
C TYR A 43 18.23 7.54 2.47
N MET A 44 18.75 7.40 1.25
CA MET A 44 18.23 6.57 0.16
C MET A 44 19.12 5.35 -0.15
N GLN A 45 19.84 4.80 0.82
CA GLN A 45 20.24 3.37 0.74
C GLN A 45 19.03 2.41 0.87
N LEU A 46 17.82 2.95 0.78
CA LEU A 46 16.65 2.19 0.41
C LEU A 46 16.76 1.82 -1.07
N PHE A 47 17.01 0.54 -1.29
CA PHE A 47 16.94 -0.05 -2.61
C PHE A 47 15.53 -0.57 -2.85
N CYS A 48 15.07 -0.45 -4.10
CA CYS A 48 13.78 -0.95 -4.51
C CYS A 48 13.75 -2.44 -4.18
N GLU A 49 12.84 -2.85 -3.28
CA GLU A 49 12.78 -4.23 -2.78
C GLU A 49 12.68 -5.26 -3.91
N ASN A 50 12.19 -4.86 -5.09
CA ASN A 50 12.08 -5.74 -6.25
C ASN A 50 13.33 -5.77 -7.16
N CYS A 51 14.12 -4.69 -7.26
CA CYS A 51 15.18 -4.61 -8.28
C CYS A 51 16.53 -4.07 -7.80
N GLY A 52 16.65 -3.71 -6.53
CA GLY A 52 17.91 -3.21 -5.96
C GLY A 52 18.33 -1.81 -6.42
N LYS A 53 17.52 -1.11 -7.24
CA LYS A 53 17.85 0.25 -7.71
C LYS A 53 17.44 1.32 -6.69
N PRO A 54 18.04 2.52 -6.70
CA PRO A 54 17.65 3.62 -5.84
C PRO A 54 16.13 3.88 -5.89
N THR A 55 15.52 4.03 -4.72
CA THR A 55 14.08 4.31 -4.62
C THR A 55 13.78 5.78 -4.72
N VAL A 56 12.62 6.10 -5.28
CA VAL A 56 12.14 7.50 -5.39
C VAL A 56 10.76 7.67 -4.78
N LYS A 57 10.14 6.57 -4.35
CA LYS A 57 8.81 6.55 -3.74
C LYS A 57 8.70 5.43 -2.71
N THR A 58 7.73 5.59 -1.83
CA THR A 58 7.34 4.58 -0.85
C THR A 58 5.92 4.13 -1.13
N LEU A 59 5.73 2.82 -1.27
CA LEU A 59 4.42 2.19 -1.40
C LEU A 59 3.92 1.84 0.00
N MET A 60 2.71 2.28 0.33
CA MET A 60 2.06 1.92 1.58
C MET A 60 0.85 1.04 1.28
N THR A 61 0.75 -0.09 1.95
CA THR A 61 -0.40 -1.00 1.87
C THR A 61 -1.04 -1.08 3.26
N PRO A 62 -2.07 -0.27 3.54
CA PRO A 62 -2.79 -0.33 4.80
C PRO A 62 -3.74 -1.53 4.81
N MET A 63 -3.79 -2.24 5.92
CA MET A 63 -4.57 -3.45 6.12
C MET A 63 -5.27 -3.36 7.47
N SER A 64 -6.58 -3.52 7.47
CA SER A 64 -7.43 -3.27 8.64
C SER A 64 -8.10 -4.55 9.12
N TRP A 65 -7.96 -4.84 10.41
CA TRP A 65 -8.66 -5.90 11.13
C TRP A 65 -9.72 -5.32 12.07
N MET A 66 -10.47 -4.34 11.57
CA MET A 66 -11.54 -3.69 12.34
C MET A 66 -12.70 -4.65 12.70
N HIS A 67 -12.77 -5.81 12.05
CA HIS A 67 -13.72 -6.88 12.38
C HIS A 67 -13.35 -7.63 13.66
N ASN A 68 -12.09 -7.53 14.13
CA ASN A 68 -11.69 -8.10 15.41
C ASN A 68 -12.08 -7.13 16.54
N VAL A 69 -13.30 -7.28 17.05
CA VAL A 69 -13.90 -6.32 18.01
C VAL A 69 -13.13 -6.25 19.34
N SER A 70 -12.46 -7.33 19.75
CA SER A 70 -11.71 -7.36 21.03
C SER A 70 -10.39 -6.59 20.96
N ASP A 71 -9.73 -6.56 19.80
CA ASP A 71 -8.48 -5.83 19.58
C ASP A 71 -8.37 -5.41 18.10
N PRO A 72 -9.07 -4.34 17.69
CA PRO A 72 -9.07 -3.88 16.31
C PRO A 72 -7.79 -3.11 16.01
N PHE A 73 -7.09 -3.47 14.93
CA PHE A 73 -5.86 -2.80 14.52
C PHE A 73 -5.79 -2.54 13.01
N VAL A 74 -4.94 -1.57 12.64
CA VAL A 74 -4.55 -1.28 11.26
C VAL A 74 -3.05 -1.44 11.15
N ASN A 75 -2.61 -2.34 10.29
CA ASN A 75 -1.20 -2.51 9.95
C ASN A 75 -0.91 -1.78 8.64
N VAL A 76 0.21 -1.07 8.55
CA VAL A 76 0.63 -0.36 7.34
C VAL A 76 1.97 -0.94 6.89
N TRP A 77 1.94 -1.74 5.82
CA TRP A 77 3.16 -2.25 5.21
C TRP A 77 3.80 -1.15 4.36
N VAL A 78 5.05 -0.83 4.62
CA VAL A 78 5.81 0.22 3.95
C VAL A 78 6.92 -0.43 3.11
N THR A 79 6.90 -0.22 1.80
CA THR A 79 7.84 -0.81 0.84
C THR A 79 8.46 0.27 -0.05
N PRO A 80 9.79 0.46 -0.06
CA PRO A 80 10.45 1.43 -0.92
C PRO A 80 10.52 0.91 -2.36
N ALA A 81 10.21 1.75 -3.33
CA ALA A 81 10.12 1.39 -4.75
C ALA A 81 10.79 2.42 -5.67
N CYS A 82 11.34 1.93 -6.79
CA CYS A 82 11.82 2.78 -7.87
C CYS A 82 10.65 3.33 -8.72
N SER A 83 10.93 4.20 -9.69
CA SER A 83 9.90 4.84 -10.53
C SER A 83 9.18 3.90 -11.51
N LYS A 84 9.68 2.67 -11.72
CA LYS A 84 9.11 1.74 -12.70
C LYS A 84 7.79 1.15 -12.21
N GLY A 85 6.70 1.37 -12.96
CA GLY A 85 5.38 0.80 -12.68
C GLY A 85 5.37 -0.73 -12.59
N THR A 86 6.27 -1.40 -13.30
CA THR A 86 6.45 -2.86 -13.20
C THR A 86 7.00 -3.30 -11.84
N CYS A 87 7.91 -2.53 -11.23
CA CYS A 87 8.42 -2.83 -9.89
C CYS A 87 7.31 -2.61 -8.86
N GLU A 88 6.55 -1.54 -8.99
CA GLU A 88 5.39 -1.29 -8.12
C GLU A 88 4.36 -2.43 -8.20
N THR A 89 4.01 -2.89 -9.41
CA THR A 89 3.06 -3.99 -9.59
C THR A 89 3.55 -5.28 -8.92
N LYS A 90 4.84 -5.62 -9.08
CA LYS A 90 5.44 -6.79 -8.45
C LYS A 90 5.47 -6.69 -6.92
N LEU A 91 5.79 -5.53 -6.39
CA LEU A 91 5.79 -5.29 -4.94
C LEU A 91 4.39 -5.39 -4.35
N ARG A 92 3.37 -4.84 -5.03
CA ARG A 92 1.97 -5.02 -4.63
C ARG A 92 1.53 -6.49 -4.69
N GLN A 93 1.95 -7.24 -5.70
CA GLN A 93 1.71 -8.69 -5.78
C GLN A 93 2.37 -9.42 -4.61
N LEU A 94 3.63 -9.13 -4.29
CA LEU A 94 4.35 -9.72 -3.17
C LEU A 94 3.61 -9.46 -1.85
N VAL A 95 3.19 -8.21 -1.59
CA VAL A 95 2.43 -7.88 -0.37
C VAL A 95 1.10 -8.65 -0.33
N GLN A 96 0.37 -8.76 -1.45
CA GLN A 96 -0.88 -9.55 -1.49
C GLN A 96 -0.64 -11.04 -1.23
N THR A 97 0.41 -11.64 -1.78
CA THR A 97 0.77 -13.04 -1.52
C THR A 97 1.15 -13.24 -0.07
N THR A 98 2.00 -12.37 0.49
CA THR A 98 2.40 -12.44 1.90
C THR A 98 1.20 -12.26 2.84
N MET A 99 0.27 -11.37 2.50
CA MET A 99 -0.97 -11.19 3.28
C MET A 99 -1.86 -12.43 3.29
N HIS A 100 -1.95 -13.15 2.17
CA HIS A 100 -2.68 -14.40 2.14
C HIS A 100 -2.09 -15.43 3.12
N MET A 101 -0.76 -15.45 3.26
CA MET A 101 -0.07 -16.34 4.21
C MET A 101 -0.24 -15.92 5.67
N ILE A 102 -0.16 -14.62 5.97
CA ILE A 102 -0.32 -14.10 7.34
C ILE A 102 -1.76 -14.23 7.83
N ALA A 103 -2.76 -13.96 6.97
CA ALA A 103 -4.17 -14.13 7.32
C ALA A 103 -4.51 -15.57 7.71
N GLY A 104 -3.91 -16.58 7.05
CA GLY A 104 -4.06 -17.99 7.40
C GLY A 104 -3.34 -18.42 8.69
N SER A 105 -2.45 -17.57 9.23
CA SER A 105 -1.72 -17.85 10.48
C SER A 105 -2.31 -17.13 11.69
N ALA A 106 -2.97 -15.98 11.48
CA ALA A 106 -3.68 -15.24 12.54
C ALA A 106 -5.10 -15.78 12.80
N ALA A 107 -5.70 -16.44 11.81
CA ALA A 107 -6.94 -17.18 11.98
C ALA A 107 -6.62 -18.67 12.05
N GLY A 108 -6.73 -19.27 13.24
CA GLY A 108 -6.69 -20.72 13.39
C GLY A 108 -7.62 -21.38 12.38
N ALA A 109 -7.05 -22.29 11.58
CA ALA A 109 -7.65 -23.09 10.52
C ALA A 109 -9.19 -23.00 10.33
N SER A 110 -9.61 -22.52 9.17
CA SER A 110 -10.66 -23.20 8.37
C SER A 110 -10.65 -22.69 6.92
N SER A 111 -10.66 -23.66 6.01
CA SER A 111 -10.70 -23.49 4.57
C SER A 111 -12.09 -23.10 4.06
N SER A 112 -12.08 -22.47 2.88
CA SER A 112 -13.14 -22.36 1.85
C SER A 112 -14.11 -21.17 1.94
N SER A 113 -13.97 -20.31 0.91
CA SER A 113 -15.02 -19.69 0.09
C SER A 113 -16.05 -18.73 0.71
N ALA A 114 -15.77 -17.45 0.45
CA ALA A 114 -16.66 -16.37 -0.03
C ALA A 114 -17.82 -15.85 0.84
N SER A 115 -17.78 -14.52 1.00
CA SER A 115 -18.82 -13.59 1.49
C SER A 115 -19.07 -13.67 3.01
N ASP A 116 -19.18 -12.59 3.79
CA ASP A 116 -19.44 -11.19 3.51
C ASP A 116 -19.04 -10.36 4.74
N SER A 117 -18.08 -9.44 4.56
CA SER A 117 -17.80 -8.26 5.40
C SER A 117 -16.62 -7.57 4.74
N ALA A 118 -16.88 -7.06 3.54
CA ALA A 118 -15.86 -6.62 2.60
C ALA A 118 -15.10 -5.41 3.14
N THR A 119 -13.85 -5.62 3.56
CA THR A 119 -12.86 -4.54 3.57
C THR A 119 -12.71 -4.06 2.14
N VAL A 120 -13.17 -2.83 1.87
CA VAL A 120 -13.05 -2.21 0.55
C VAL A 120 -11.61 -1.73 0.39
N GLU A 121 -10.76 -2.55 -0.22
CA GLU A 121 -9.45 -2.10 -0.68
C GLU A 121 -9.60 -1.05 -1.79
N LEU A 122 -9.39 0.21 -1.45
CA LEU A 122 -9.33 1.32 -2.39
C LEU A 122 -7.97 1.34 -3.09
N ILE A 123 -7.95 0.99 -4.38
CA ILE A 123 -6.74 1.01 -5.20
C ILE A 123 -6.86 2.17 -6.21
N PRO A 124 -6.00 3.20 -6.16
CA PRO A 124 -6.05 4.31 -7.08
C PRO A 124 -5.71 3.89 -8.52
N CYS A 125 -6.09 4.73 -9.48
CA CYS A 125 -5.72 4.54 -10.87
C CYS A 125 -4.20 4.53 -11.03
N GLN A 126 -3.64 3.49 -11.66
CA GLN A 126 -2.20 3.34 -11.85
C GLN A 126 -1.56 4.45 -12.70
N ILE A 127 -2.35 5.11 -13.54
CA ILE A 127 -1.87 6.19 -14.42
C ILE A 127 -2.06 7.57 -13.80
N CYS A 128 -3.26 7.89 -13.30
CA CYS A 128 -3.60 9.25 -12.86
C CYS A 128 -3.83 9.41 -11.35
N GLY A 129 -3.77 8.33 -10.56
CA GLY A 129 -3.91 8.37 -9.11
C GLY A 129 -5.32 8.62 -8.57
N LYS A 130 -6.33 8.88 -9.42
CA LYS A 130 -7.73 9.06 -8.98
C LYS A 130 -8.26 7.79 -8.29
N LEU A 131 -9.02 7.96 -7.22
CA LEU A 131 -9.68 6.87 -6.50
C LEU A 131 -11.11 6.61 -6.98
N ASP A 132 -11.76 7.62 -7.57
CA ASP A 132 -13.14 7.51 -8.03
C ASP A 132 -13.26 6.69 -9.31
N GLY A 133 -14.25 5.79 -9.35
CA GLY A 133 -14.58 5.00 -10.54
C GLY A 133 -13.50 4.00 -10.97
N THR A 134 -12.52 3.71 -10.12
CA THR A 134 -11.44 2.77 -10.46
C THR A 134 -11.93 1.33 -10.46
N LYS A 135 -11.61 0.59 -11.53
CA LYS A 135 -11.87 -0.84 -11.66
C LYS A 135 -10.55 -1.60 -11.60
N LYS A 136 -10.49 -2.63 -10.76
CA LYS A 136 -9.32 -3.52 -10.68
C LYS A 136 -9.15 -4.27 -12.01
N CYS A 137 -7.91 -4.54 -12.40
CA CYS A 137 -7.60 -5.40 -13.54
C CYS A 137 -8.30 -6.75 -13.39
N GLY A 138 -9.06 -7.19 -14.40
CA GLY A 138 -9.85 -8.43 -14.33
C GLY A 138 -9.01 -9.69 -14.11
N LYS A 139 -7.72 -9.67 -14.51
CA LYS A 139 -6.82 -10.83 -14.40
C LYS A 139 -6.07 -10.86 -13.06
N CYS A 140 -5.25 -9.84 -12.79
CA CYS A 140 -4.40 -9.83 -11.59
C CYS A 140 -5.08 -9.24 -10.36
N LYS A 141 -6.10 -8.40 -10.53
CA LYS A 141 -6.77 -7.65 -9.46
C LYS A 141 -5.85 -6.81 -8.55
N VAL A 142 -4.60 -6.57 -8.96
CA VAL A 142 -3.57 -5.87 -8.17
C VAL A 142 -3.51 -4.37 -8.49
N VAL A 143 -3.70 -4.02 -9.76
CA VAL A 143 -3.73 -2.62 -10.23
C VAL A 143 -5.15 -2.24 -10.60
N ALA A 144 -5.48 -0.95 -10.52
CA ALA A 144 -6.79 -0.43 -10.91
C ALA A 144 -6.66 0.73 -11.89
N TYR A 145 -7.70 0.94 -12.69
CA TYR A 145 -7.77 2.01 -13.70
C TYR A 145 -9.14 2.69 -13.63
N CYS A 146 -9.18 4.01 -13.76
CA CYS A 146 -10.44 4.76 -13.83
C CYS A 146 -11.18 4.59 -15.18
N GLY A 147 -10.58 3.88 -16.14
CA GLY A 147 -11.15 3.66 -17.46
C GLY A 147 -10.29 2.76 -18.34
N ARG A 148 -10.84 2.37 -19.50
CA ARG A 148 -10.16 1.50 -20.48
C ARG A 148 -8.92 2.16 -21.08
N ASP A 149 -8.94 3.47 -21.28
CA ASP A 149 -7.83 4.21 -21.89
C ASP A 149 -6.55 4.09 -21.06
N HIS A 150 -6.63 4.33 -19.76
CA HIS A 150 -5.49 4.15 -18.84
C HIS A 150 -5.04 2.69 -18.72
N GLN A 151 -5.95 1.72 -18.84
CA GLN A 151 -5.56 0.31 -18.89
C GLN A 151 -4.78 -0.01 -20.17
N VAL A 152 -5.24 0.47 -21.33
CA VAL A 152 -4.57 0.27 -22.62
C VAL A 152 -3.22 0.97 -22.64
N GLN A 153 -3.13 2.18 -22.07
CA GLN A 153 -1.88 2.92 -21.91
C GLN A 153 -0.85 2.15 -21.06
N ASP A 154 -1.26 1.55 -19.95
CA ASP A 154 -0.35 0.75 -19.11
C ASP A 154 -0.05 -0.64 -19.69
N TRP A 155 -0.93 -1.18 -20.55
CA TRP A 155 -0.89 -2.57 -21.01
C TRP A 155 0.47 -3.06 -21.54
N PRO A 156 1.23 -2.30 -22.36
CA PRO A 156 2.54 -2.75 -22.84
C PRO A 156 3.54 -3.06 -21.72
N ALA A 157 3.48 -2.32 -20.61
CA ALA A 157 4.29 -2.54 -19.42
C ALA A 157 3.65 -3.57 -18.50
N HIS A 158 2.35 -3.43 -18.22
CA HIS A 158 1.59 -4.27 -17.30
C HIS A 158 1.55 -5.75 -17.72
N LYS A 159 1.37 -6.05 -19.01
CA LYS A 159 1.24 -7.43 -19.49
C LYS A 159 2.42 -8.33 -19.12
N LYS A 160 3.61 -7.73 -18.96
CA LYS A 160 4.86 -8.43 -18.57
C LYS A 160 4.87 -8.90 -17.13
N VAL A 161 4.00 -8.32 -16.29
CA VAL A 161 3.90 -8.58 -14.85
C VAL A 161 2.49 -8.99 -14.41
N CYS A 162 1.54 -9.05 -15.34
CA CYS A 162 0.15 -9.40 -15.07
C CYS A 162 -0.03 -10.92 -14.88
N THR A 163 0.15 -11.38 -13.65
CA THR A 163 -0.11 -12.75 -13.21
C THR A 163 -1.54 -12.89 -12.69
N GLN A 164 -2.16 -14.05 -12.90
CA GLN A 164 -3.50 -14.31 -12.41
C GLN A 164 -3.47 -14.35 -10.88
N LYS A 165 -4.44 -13.68 -10.24
CA LYS A 165 -4.60 -13.79 -8.79
C LYS A 165 -5.00 -15.24 -8.48
N ALA A 166 -4.16 -15.96 -7.73
CA ALA A 166 -4.49 -17.27 -7.18
C ALA A 166 -5.65 -17.16 -6.18
#